data_AF-A0A956A8D5-F1
#
_entry.id   AF-A0A956A8D5-F1
#
_cell.length_a   1.000
_cell.length_b   1.000
_cell.length_c   1.000
_cell.angle_alpha   90.00
_cell.angle_beta   90.00
_cell.angle_gamma   90.00
#
_symmetry.space_group_name_H-M   'P 1'
#
loop_
_entity.id
_entity.type
_entity.pdbx_description
1 polymer ?
#
loop_
_entity_poly.entity_id
_entity_poly.type
_entity_poly.pdbx_seq_one_letter_code
_entity_poly.pdbx_strand_id
1 'polypeptide(L)'
;MNCNEVKELLMPFHDGELDPATAAEVEKSLASCESCQSELAELGRIGLFANAAFAMPVEGVDLAGVYDGVMARIAAEDAVEATSNAIEGVRLQRAPVVTEPSLWERVRAWLGEAIRFERPVAGMALAGAALAVIAGVWIASQGPSADAPGNAPAIAQDTAAPAGVRRGREGEVAVRDAVVENTIADVGEVKVIELGADDAGDSQALVLWHVVDGEGVQLPEPANNVH
;
A
#
# COMPACT_ATOMS: atom_id res chain seq x y z
N MET A 1 -4.50 -2.09 27.31
CA MET A 1 -4.13 -3.45 26.89
C MET A 1 -3.68 -4.25 28.10
N ASN A 2 -3.93 -5.56 28.07
CA ASN A 2 -3.33 -6.49 29.03
C ASN A 2 -1.90 -6.88 28.58
N CYS A 3 -1.15 -7.55 29.45
CA CYS A 3 0.24 -7.90 29.18
C CYS A 3 0.39 -8.77 27.92
N ASN A 4 -0.50 -9.73 27.69
CA ASN A 4 -0.41 -10.64 26.53
C ASN A 4 -0.65 -9.91 25.21
N GLU A 5 -1.64 -9.01 25.16
CA GLU A 5 -1.89 -8.15 23.99
C GLU A 5 -0.67 -7.29 23.65
N VAL A 6 -0.01 -6.73 24.67
CA VAL A 6 1.21 -5.94 24.46
C VAL A 6 2.33 -6.79 23.89
N LYS A 7 2.51 -8.03 24.38
CA LYS A 7 3.55 -8.95 23.90
C LYS A 7 3.42 -9.28 22.42
N GLU A 8 2.20 -9.50 21.94
CA GLU A 8 1.92 -9.73 20.52
C GLU A 8 2.29 -8.50 19.66
N LEU A 9 2.23 -7.30 20.24
CA LEU A 9 2.55 -6.04 19.57
C LEU A 9 4.00 -5.58 19.74
N LEU A 10 4.84 -6.25 20.55
CA LEU A 10 6.21 -5.79 20.81
C LEU A 10 7.11 -5.82 19.58
N MET A 11 6.96 -6.82 18.70
CA MET A 11 7.75 -6.94 17.47
C MET A 11 7.42 -5.82 16.46
N PRO A 12 6.16 -5.63 16.02
CA PRO A 12 5.83 -4.51 15.14
C PRO A 12 6.06 -3.14 15.80
N PHE A 13 5.94 -3.04 17.14
CA PHE A 13 6.32 -1.82 17.86
C PHE A 13 7.83 -1.54 17.76
N HIS A 14 8.67 -2.56 17.96
CA HIS A 14 10.12 -2.47 17.82
C HIS A 14 10.55 -2.05 16.41
N ASP A 15 9.88 -2.58 15.39
CA ASP A 15 10.18 -2.31 13.98
C ASP A 15 9.56 -1.00 13.46
N GLY A 16 8.73 -0.34 14.28
CA GLY A 16 8.07 0.93 13.93
C GLY A 16 6.92 0.78 12.95
N GLU A 17 6.33 -0.41 12.87
CA GLU A 17 5.25 -0.76 11.92
C GLU A 17 3.85 -0.47 12.46
N LEU A 18 3.71 -0.17 13.75
CA LEU A 18 2.42 0.15 14.35
C LEU A 18 1.94 1.55 13.95
N ASP A 19 0.62 1.68 13.81
CA ASP A 19 0.01 2.99 13.66
C ASP A 19 0.20 3.84 14.95
N PRO A 20 0.16 5.18 14.84
CA PRO A 20 0.48 6.06 15.97
C PRO A 20 -0.44 5.87 17.19
N ALA A 21 -1.70 5.51 17.00
CA ALA A 21 -2.64 5.32 18.10
C ALA A 21 -2.30 4.03 18.88
N THR A 22 -2.08 2.93 18.16
CA THR A 22 -1.68 1.65 18.77
C THR A 22 -0.31 1.75 19.45
N ALA A 23 0.66 2.42 18.83
CA ALA A 23 1.98 2.64 19.42
C ALA A 23 1.89 3.38 20.77
N ALA A 24 1.05 4.43 20.86
CA ALA A 24 0.85 5.17 22.10
C ALA A 24 0.20 4.31 23.21
N GLU A 25 -0.71 3.39 22.86
CA GLU A 25 -1.29 2.45 23.82
C GLU A 25 -0.26 1.42 24.33
N VAL A 26 0.61 0.94 23.44
CA VAL A 26 1.73 0.06 23.79
C VAL A 26 2.72 0.78 24.70
N GLU A 27 3.13 2.01 24.38
CA GLU A 27 4.01 2.84 25.23
C GLU A 27 3.43 3.05 26.63
N LYS A 28 2.14 3.39 26.71
CA LYS A 28 1.45 3.55 27.99
C LYS A 28 1.46 2.27 28.81
N SER A 29 1.28 1.12 28.16
CA SER A 29 1.27 -0.18 28.83
C SER A 29 2.69 -0.58 29.28
N LEU A 30 3.70 -0.35 28.43
CA LEU A 30 5.12 -0.54 28.74
C LEU A 30 5.53 0.23 29.99
N ALA A 31 5.07 1.47 30.17
CA ALA A 31 5.39 2.29 31.35
C ALA A 31 4.99 1.64 32.70
N SER A 32 4.04 0.70 32.69
CA SER A 32 3.53 0.03 33.90
C SER A 32 3.90 -1.45 34.01
N CYS A 33 4.57 -2.04 33.01
CA CYS A 33 4.82 -3.48 32.96
C CYS A 33 6.31 -3.79 32.73
N GLU A 34 7.03 -4.12 33.82
CA GLU A 34 8.47 -4.43 33.79
C GLU A 34 8.80 -5.65 32.91
N SER A 35 7.94 -6.67 32.88
CA SER A 35 8.17 -7.85 32.03
C SER A 35 8.14 -7.49 30.54
N CYS A 36 7.19 -6.67 30.10
CA CYS A 36 7.14 -6.22 28.70
C CYS A 36 8.32 -5.30 28.36
N GLN A 37 8.78 -4.48 29.30
CA GLN A 37 10.00 -3.68 29.10
C GLN A 37 11.24 -4.57 28.92
N SER A 38 11.37 -5.63 29.71
CA SER A 38 12.47 -6.58 29.59
C SER A 38 12.47 -7.31 28.24
N GLU A 39 11.30 -7.73 27.75
CA GLU A 39 11.15 -8.36 26.44
C GLU A 39 11.48 -7.39 25.30
N LEU A 40 10.99 -6.14 25.37
CA LEU A 40 11.35 -5.11 24.40
C LEU A 40 12.86 -4.81 24.39
N ALA A 41 13.49 -4.76 25.56
CA ALA A 41 14.93 -4.59 25.68
C ALA A 41 15.71 -5.77 25.07
N GLU A 42 15.18 -7.00 25.18
CA GLU A 42 15.75 -8.17 24.53
C GLU A 42 15.68 -8.09 23.01
N LEU A 43 14.52 -7.71 22.45
CA LEU A 43 14.36 -7.44 21.02
C LEU A 43 15.37 -6.39 20.54
N GLY A 44 15.54 -5.30 21.29
CA GLY A 44 16.54 -4.27 21.00
C GLY A 44 17.97 -4.80 20.96
N ARG A 45 18.34 -5.73 21.85
CA ARG A 45 19.68 -6.38 21.83
C ARG A 45 19.86 -7.24 20.58
N ILE A 46 18.83 -7.99 20.17
CA ILE A 46 18.85 -8.80 18.95
C ILE A 46 19.01 -7.88 17.73
N GLY A 47 18.25 -6.79 17.67
CA GLY A 47 18.34 -5.79 16.60
C GLY A 47 19.73 -5.14 16.52
N LEU A 48 20.35 -4.81 17.66
CA LEU A 48 21.72 -4.30 17.69
C LEU A 48 22.73 -5.33 17.15
N PHE A 49 22.60 -6.59 17.54
CA PHE A 49 23.48 -7.65 17.04
C PHE A 49 23.32 -7.88 15.54
N ALA A 50 22.08 -7.94 15.04
CA ALA A 50 21.78 -8.08 13.62
C ALA A 50 22.34 -6.89 12.82
N ASN A 51 22.09 -5.66 13.27
CA ASN A 51 22.64 -4.46 12.62
C ASN A 51 24.17 -4.45 12.62
N ALA A 52 24.82 -4.87 13.71
CA ALA A 52 26.26 -4.99 13.75
C ALA A 52 26.78 -6.04 12.74
N ALA A 53 26.07 -7.17 12.61
CA ALA A 53 26.42 -8.21 11.65
C ALA A 53 26.31 -7.72 10.20
N PHE A 54 25.28 -6.93 9.88
CA PHE A 54 25.08 -6.36 8.53
C PHE A 54 25.95 -5.12 8.26
N ALA A 55 26.37 -4.39 9.28
CA ALA A 55 27.24 -3.22 9.14
C ALA A 55 28.71 -3.59 8.90
N MET A 56 29.08 -4.87 9.03
CA MET A 56 30.43 -5.32 8.69
C MET A 56 30.65 -5.12 7.18
N PRO A 57 31.60 -4.28 6.77
CA PRO A 57 31.89 -4.09 5.35
C PRO A 57 32.38 -5.42 4.77
N VAL A 58 31.66 -5.93 3.78
CA VAL A 58 32.10 -7.12 3.04
C VAL A 58 33.06 -6.64 1.96
N GLU A 59 34.36 -6.64 2.27
CA GLU A 59 35.39 -6.35 1.27
C GLU A 59 35.40 -7.43 0.18
N GLY A 60 35.52 -7.03 -1.08
CA GLY A 60 35.70 -7.94 -2.21
C GLY A 60 34.42 -8.49 -2.86
N VAL A 61 33.24 -8.01 -2.47
CA VAL A 61 32.01 -8.29 -3.24
C VAL A 61 31.88 -7.25 -4.35
N ASP A 62 32.11 -7.69 -5.59
CA ASP A 62 31.84 -6.88 -6.77
C ASP A 62 30.35 -6.98 -7.12
N LEU A 63 29.61 -5.89 -6.90
CA LEU A 63 28.20 -5.76 -7.29
C LEU A 63 28.04 -5.11 -8.67
N ALA A 64 29.13 -4.86 -9.40
CA ALA A 64 29.06 -4.32 -10.75
C ALA A 64 28.25 -5.26 -11.65
N GLY A 65 27.30 -4.69 -12.39
CA GLY A 65 26.44 -5.45 -13.32
C GLY A 65 25.31 -6.26 -12.66
N VAL A 66 25.23 -6.35 -11.33
CA VAL A 66 24.07 -7.01 -10.67
C VAL A 66 22.78 -6.28 -11.01
N TYR A 67 22.77 -4.95 -10.92
CA TYR A 67 21.61 -4.14 -11.29
C TYR A 67 21.23 -4.31 -12.76
N ASP A 68 22.20 -4.18 -13.68
CA ASP A 68 21.95 -4.31 -15.11
C ASP A 68 21.46 -5.72 -15.47
N GLY A 69 22.00 -6.76 -14.81
CA GLY A 69 21.55 -8.14 -14.95
C GLY A 69 20.11 -8.36 -14.48
N VAL A 70 19.74 -7.79 -13.33
CA VAL A 70 18.36 -7.84 -12.81
C VAL A 70 17.42 -7.10 -13.77
N MET A 71 17.76 -5.90 -14.22
CA MET A 71 16.93 -5.13 -15.14
C MET A 71 16.81 -5.79 -16.51
N ALA A 72 17.88 -6.41 -17.02
CA ALA A 72 17.84 -7.16 -18.27
C ALA A 72 16.93 -8.40 -18.14
N ARG A 73 16.94 -9.06 -16.98
CA ARG A 73 16.06 -10.20 -16.71
C ARG A 73 14.59 -9.78 -16.65
N ILE A 74 14.26 -8.72 -15.91
CA ILE A 74 12.91 -8.15 -15.84
C ILE A 74 12.41 -7.79 -17.24
N ALA A 75 13.23 -7.08 -18.03
CA ALA A 75 12.86 -6.70 -19.40
C ALA A 75 12.62 -7.91 -20.32
N ALA A 76 13.38 -8.99 -20.15
CA ALA A 76 13.17 -10.22 -20.90
C ALA A 76 11.86 -10.92 -20.51
N GLU A 77 11.51 -10.93 -19.22
CA GLU A 77 10.25 -11.49 -18.73
C GLU A 77 9.05 -10.67 -19.22
N ASP A 78 9.12 -9.35 -19.16
CA ASP A 78 8.11 -8.44 -19.72
C ASP A 78 7.92 -8.64 -21.23
N ALA A 79 9.00 -8.88 -21.97
CA ALA A 79 8.94 -9.16 -23.40
C ALA A 79 8.25 -10.52 -23.69
N VAL A 80 8.51 -11.54 -22.86
CA VAL A 80 7.83 -12.84 -22.96
C VAL A 80 6.33 -12.66 -22.66
N GLU A 81 5.96 -11.95 -21.60
CA GLU A 81 4.55 -11.63 -21.30
C GLU A 81 3.88 -10.91 -22.47
N ALA A 82 4.55 -9.91 -23.05
CA ALA A 82 4.03 -9.16 -24.19
C ALA A 82 3.77 -10.06 -25.42
N THR A 83 4.65 -11.05 -25.66
CA THR A 83 4.46 -12.03 -26.75
C THR A 83 3.42 -13.10 -26.43
N SER A 84 3.32 -13.56 -25.18
CA SER A 84 2.31 -14.55 -24.75
C SER A 84 0.89 -13.98 -24.83
N ASN A 85 0.71 -12.71 -24.45
CA ASN A 85 -0.57 -12.00 -24.57
C ASN A 85 -0.98 -11.74 -26.03
N ALA A 86 -0.08 -11.89 -27.00
CA ALA A 86 -0.37 -11.72 -28.41
C ALA A 86 -0.89 -13.01 -29.08
N ILE A 87 -0.69 -14.18 -28.46
CA ILE A 87 -0.94 -15.49 -29.11
C ILE A 87 -2.31 -16.08 -28.73
N GLU A 88 -2.98 -15.61 -27.68
CA GLU A 88 -4.26 -16.18 -27.27
C GLU A 88 -5.31 -15.07 -27.10
N GLY A 89 -6.42 -15.19 -27.82
CA GLY A 89 -7.53 -14.22 -27.87
C GLY A 89 -8.26 -13.97 -26.55
N VAL A 90 -7.67 -14.35 -25.41
CA VAL A 90 -8.10 -13.98 -24.08
C VAL A 90 -7.34 -12.71 -23.70
N ARG A 91 -7.85 -11.56 -24.16
CA ARG A 91 -7.45 -10.26 -23.61
C ARG A 91 -7.89 -10.23 -22.14
N LEU A 92 -7.01 -10.63 -21.23
CA LEU A 92 -7.06 -10.10 -19.87
C LEU A 92 -6.95 -8.58 -20.06
N GLN A 93 -8.04 -7.86 -19.81
CA GLN A 93 -8.04 -6.42 -19.72
C GLN A 93 -7.18 -6.04 -18.51
N ARG A 94 -5.85 -6.04 -18.68
CA ARG A 94 -4.96 -5.26 -17.82
C ARG A 94 -5.50 -3.85 -17.99
N ALA A 95 -6.09 -3.30 -16.93
CA ALA A 95 -6.69 -1.98 -16.94
C ALA A 95 -5.70 -1.04 -17.65
N PRO A 96 -6.18 -0.25 -18.64
CA PRO A 96 -5.30 0.54 -19.50
C PRO A 96 -4.32 1.26 -18.61
N VAL A 97 -3.02 1.13 -18.94
CA VAL A 97 -1.92 1.86 -18.32
C VAL A 97 -2.44 3.25 -18.04
N VAL A 98 -2.73 3.53 -16.77
CA VAL A 98 -3.31 4.79 -16.35
C VAL A 98 -2.27 5.80 -16.80
N THR A 99 -2.62 6.58 -17.83
CA THR A 99 -1.84 7.71 -18.30
C THR A 99 -1.33 8.40 -17.07
N GLU A 100 -0.01 8.49 -16.97
CA GLU A 100 0.68 9.07 -15.82
C GLU A 100 -0.15 10.23 -15.26
N PRO A 101 -0.57 10.16 -13.98
CA PRO A 101 -1.49 11.14 -13.43
C PRO A 101 -0.92 12.52 -13.71
N SER A 102 -1.77 13.40 -14.22
CA SER A 102 -1.40 14.76 -14.57
C SER A 102 -0.68 15.41 -13.38
N LEU A 103 0.23 16.34 -13.62
CA LEU A 103 0.93 17.05 -12.54
C LEU A 103 -0.04 17.57 -11.47
N TRP A 104 -1.25 17.98 -11.88
CA TRP A 104 -2.31 18.39 -10.97
C TRP A 104 -2.87 17.28 -10.09
N GLU A 105 -3.04 16.07 -10.62
CA GLU A 105 -3.48 14.91 -9.84
C GLU A 105 -2.39 14.45 -8.86
N ARG A 106 -1.11 14.53 -9.27
CA ARG A 106 0.02 14.27 -8.36
C ARG A 106 0.08 15.28 -7.23
N VAL A 107 -0.06 16.57 -7.55
CA VAL A 107 -0.12 17.65 -6.54
C VAL A 107 -1.32 17.47 -5.62
N ARG A 108 -2.49 17.10 -6.17
CA ARG A 108 -3.70 16.86 -5.36
C ARG A 108 -3.55 15.65 -4.44
N ALA A 109 -2.94 14.57 -4.93
CA ALA A 109 -2.63 13.39 -4.13
C ALA A 109 -1.66 13.75 -2.99
N TRP A 110 -0.57 14.43 -3.31
CA TRP A 110 0.40 14.92 -2.33
C TRP A 110 -0.24 15.87 -1.29
N LEU A 111 -1.11 16.79 -1.71
CA LEU A 111 -1.85 17.65 -0.77
C LEU A 111 -2.85 16.87 0.09
N GLY A 112 -3.54 15.88 -0.47
CA GLY A 112 -4.44 15.01 0.27
C GLY A 112 -3.70 14.21 1.35
N GLU A 113 -2.48 13.79 1.05
CA GLU A 113 -1.58 13.08 1.96
C GLU A 113 -0.96 14.02 3.01
N ALA A 114 -0.59 15.24 2.62
CA ALA A 114 -0.11 16.28 3.52
C ALA A 114 -1.18 16.76 4.53
N ILE A 115 -2.46 16.69 4.15
CA ILE A 115 -3.59 16.99 5.05
C ILE A 115 -3.85 15.81 6.03
N ARG A 116 -3.44 14.59 5.69
CA ARG A 116 -3.49 13.42 6.60
C ARG A 116 -2.30 13.32 7.56
N PHE A 117 -1.25 14.11 7.37
CA PHE A 117 -0.14 14.17 8.33
C PHE A 117 -0.60 14.87 9.63
N GLU A 118 -0.85 14.07 10.67
CA GLU A 118 -1.28 14.45 12.03
C GLU A 118 -0.25 15.28 12.83
N ARG A 119 0.49 16.17 12.20
CA ARG A 119 1.24 17.22 12.89
C ARG A 119 0.64 18.58 12.52
N PRO A 120 -0.39 19.07 13.24
CA PRO A 120 -0.99 20.38 12.99
C PRO A 120 0.04 21.53 13.02
N VAL A 121 1.19 21.33 13.67
CA VAL A 121 2.26 22.33 13.78
C VAL A 121 3.07 22.49 12.49
N ALA A 122 3.33 21.43 11.74
CA ALA A 122 4.11 21.51 10.49
C ALA A 122 3.26 22.11 9.35
N GLY A 123 1.97 21.75 9.29
CA GLY A 123 1.01 22.35 8.35
C GLY A 123 0.81 23.85 8.57
N MET A 124 0.76 24.31 9.84
CA MET A 124 0.65 25.74 10.14
C MET A 124 1.89 26.55 9.73
N ALA A 125 3.10 25.99 9.85
CA ALA A 125 4.33 26.69 9.45
C ALA A 125 4.39 26.92 7.94
N LEU A 126 4.01 25.92 7.13
CA LEU A 126 3.96 26.04 5.67
C LEU A 126 2.81 26.96 5.21
N ALA A 127 1.64 26.87 5.82
CA ALA A 127 0.53 27.78 5.53
C ALA A 127 0.89 29.23 5.89
N GLY A 128 1.57 29.44 7.02
CA GLY A 128 2.08 30.75 7.43
C GLY A 128 3.10 31.32 6.44
N ALA A 129 4.04 30.50 5.95
CA ALA A 129 5.01 30.92 4.95
C ALA A 129 4.35 31.27 3.60
N ALA A 130 3.38 30.48 3.15
CA ALA A 130 2.63 30.75 1.92
C ALA A 130 1.82 32.05 2.03
N LEU A 131 1.13 32.26 3.16
CA LEU A 131 0.41 33.52 3.42
C LEU A 131 1.35 34.72 3.52
N ALA A 132 2.54 34.57 4.09
CA ALA A 132 3.54 35.64 4.15
C ALA A 132 4.06 36.02 2.76
N VAL A 133 4.26 35.05 1.85
CA VAL A 133 4.64 35.32 0.46
C VAL A 133 3.50 36.02 -0.30
N ILE A 134 2.26 35.53 -0.16
CA ILE A 134 1.08 36.16 -0.80
C ILE A 134 0.87 37.59 -0.27
N ALA A 135 0.98 37.79 1.04
CA ALA A 135 0.89 39.11 1.67
C ALA A 135 2.03 40.03 1.23
N GLY A 136 3.26 39.52 1.12
CA GLY A 136 4.41 40.26 0.61
C GLY A 136 4.22 40.73 -0.83
N VAL A 137 3.68 39.88 -1.70
CA VAL A 137 3.36 40.22 -3.10
C VAL A 137 2.22 41.25 -3.17
N TRP A 138 1.19 41.11 -2.32
CA TRP A 138 0.08 42.07 -2.27
C TRP A 138 0.51 43.44 -1.74
N ILE A 139 1.31 43.49 -0.67
CA ILE A 139 1.85 44.74 -0.10
C ILE A 139 2.81 45.41 -1.08
N ALA A 140 3.66 44.66 -1.78
CA ALA A 140 4.57 45.23 -2.79
C ALA A 140 3.84 45.76 -4.03
N SER A 141 2.63 45.25 -4.32
CA SER A 141 1.81 45.73 -5.45
C SER A 141 0.92 46.92 -5.09
N GLN A 142 0.73 47.23 -3.80
CA GLN A 142 0.09 48.45 -3.36
C GLN A 142 1.12 49.57 -3.22
N GLY A 143 1.25 50.36 -4.29
CA GLY A 143 1.89 51.67 -4.18
C GLY A 143 1.19 52.53 -3.10
N PRO A 144 1.89 53.54 -2.55
CA PRO A 144 1.38 54.34 -1.45
C PRO A 144 0.21 55.22 -1.89
N SER A 145 -1.01 54.69 -1.78
CA SER A 145 -2.26 55.46 -1.84
C SER A 145 -2.65 55.87 -0.43
N ALA A 146 -2.42 57.14 -0.11
CA ALA A 146 -3.03 57.78 1.05
C ALA A 146 -4.49 58.06 0.71
N ASP A 147 -5.44 57.37 1.35
CA ASP A 147 -6.78 57.90 1.59
C ASP A 147 -7.58 57.07 2.63
N ALA A 148 -8.52 57.79 3.25
CA ALA A 148 -9.22 57.60 4.51
C ALA A 148 -10.10 56.34 4.69
N PRO A 149 -10.49 56.00 5.95
CA PRO A 149 -11.32 54.82 6.26
C PRO A 149 -12.80 55.05 5.96
N GLY A 150 -13.38 54.18 5.14
CA GLY A 150 -14.82 54.11 4.86
C GLY A 150 -15.38 52.69 5.08
N ASN A 151 -16.29 52.59 6.05
CA ASN A 151 -17.40 51.63 6.23
C ASN A 151 -17.24 50.16 5.75
N ALA A 152 -17.28 49.25 6.72
CA ALA A 152 -17.47 47.82 6.52
C ALA A 152 -18.95 47.46 6.26
N PRO A 153 -19.28 46.62 5.26
CA PRO A 153 -20.55 45.93 5.19
C PRO A 153 -20.48 44.53 5.84
N ALA A 154 -21.55 44.17 6.53
CA ALA A 154 -21.78 42.83 7.08
C ALA A 154 -22.06 41.82 5.95
N ILE A 155 -21.37 40.69 5.96
CA ILE A 155 -21.63 39.56 5.07
C ILE A 155 -22.37 38.49 5.87
N ALA A 156 -23.57 38.16 5.39
CA ALA A 156 -24.43 37.09 5.88
C ALA A 156 -23.80 35.73 5.61
N GLN A 157 -23.82 34.85 6.62
CA GLN A 157 -23.49 33.44 6.49
C GLN A 157 -24.68 32.70 5.90
N ASP A 158 -24.52 32.15 4.70
CA ASP A 158 -25.49 31.26 4.07
C ASP A 158 -25.09 29.81 4.34
N THR A 159 -25.99 29.08 5.00
CA THR A 159 -25.87 27.68 5.38
C THR A 159 -26.38 26.79 4.26
N ALA A 160 -25.50 26.01 3.62
CA ALA A 160 -25.92 24.92 2.74
C ALA A 160 -25.08 23.66 3.01
N ALA A 161 -25.71 22.67 3.64
CA ALA A 161 -25.19 21.32 3.82
C ALA A 161 -25.41 20.51 2.53
N PRO A 162 -24.41 19.81 1.98
CA PRO A 162 -24.66 18.84 0.91
C PRO A 162 -25.13 17.50 1.47
N ALA A 163 -26.17 16.99 0.81
CA ALA A 163 -26.84 15.73 1.06
C ALA A 163 -25.88 14.53 0.94
N GLY A 164 -26.02 13.59 1.88
CA GLY A 164 -25.30 12.32 1.88
C GLY A 164 -25.69 11.42 0.71
N VAL A 165 -24.71 11.05 -0.10
CA VAL A 165 -24.78 9.93 -1.04
C VAL A 165 -24.48 8.65 -0.25
N ARG A 166 -25.52 7.86 0.02
CA ARG A 166 -25.35 6.48 0.51
C ARG A 166 -24.89 5.61 -0.66
N ARG A 167 -23.60 5.24 -0.70
CA ARG A 167 -23.12 4.17 -1.58
C ARG A 167 -23.56 2.81 -1.05
N GLY A 168 -23.94 1.95 -1.99
CA GLY A 168 -24.47 0.62 -1.76
C GLY A 168 -23.48 -0.31 -1.07
N ARG A 169 -24.07 -1.27 -0.38
CA ARG A 169 -23.46 -2.38 0.35
C ARG A 169 -22.63 -3.23 -0.62
N GLU A 170 -21.34 -3.35 -0.36
CA GLU A 170 -20.45 -4.28 -1.08
C GLU A 170 -20.93 -5.72 -0.87
N GLY A 171 -20.86 -6.50 -1.96
CA GLY A 171 -21.32 -7.87 -2.06
C GLY A 171 -20.57 -8.82 -1.13
N GLU A 172 -21.32 -9.73 -0.53
CA GLU A 172 -20.82 -10.82 0.28
C GLU A 172 -20.15 -11.85 -0.63
N VAL A 173 -18.83 -12.02 -0.50
CA VAL A 173 -18.08 -13.08 -1.18
C VAL A 173 -18.28 -14.36 -0.38
N ALA A 174 -19.17 -15.24 -0.87
CA ALA A 174 -19.35 -16.57 -0.28
C ALA A 174 -18.26 -17.50 -0.82
N VAL A 175 -17.27 -17.82 0.01
CA VAL A 175 -16.34 -18.93 -0.27
C VAL A 175 -17.04 -20.22 0.11
N ARG A 176 -17.31 -21.09 -0.87
CA ARG A 176 -17.80 -22.44 -0.63
C ARG A 176 -16.71 -23.44 -0.96
N ASP A 177 -16.48 -24.39 -0.07
CA ASP A 177 -15.63 -25.53 -0.34
C ASP A 177 -16.32 -26.43 -1.37
N ALA A 178 -15.90 -26.33 -2.63
CA ALA A 178 -16.35 -27.23 -3.68
C ALA A 178 -15.52 -28.51 -3.66
N VAL A 179 -16.16 -29.64 -3.39
CA VAL A 179 -15.54 -30.96 -3.55
C VAL A 179 -15.47 -31.26 -5.04
N VAL A 180 -14.32 -31.01 -5.66
CA VAL A 180 -14.06 -31.38 -7.06
C VAL A 180 -13.84 -32.91 -7.10
N GLU A 181 -14.81 -33.64 -7.65
CA GLU A 181 -14.67 -35.08 -7.86
C GLU A 181 -13.56 -35.38 -8.87
N ASN A 182 -12.44 -35.89 -8.33
CA ASN A 182 -11.48 -36.83 -8.93
C ASN A 182 -11.01 -36.57 -10.37
N THR A 183 -9.78 -36.06 -10.50
CA THR A 183 -8.69 -36.78 -11.19
C THR A 183 -7.29 -36.14 -11.04
N ILE A 184 -7.16 -34.95 -10.44
CA ILE A 184 -5.87 -34.23 -10.35
C ILE A 184 -5.71 -33.55 -8.97
N ALA A 185 -5.81 -34.32 -7.88
CA ALA A 185 -5.79 -33.78 -6.51
C ALA A 185 -4.81 -34.48 -5.57
N ASP A 186 -3.70 -35.01 -6.10
CA ASP A 186 -2.69 -35.66 -5.25
C ASP A 186 -1.61 -34.70 -4.72
N VAL A 187 -1.52 -33.45 -5.20
CA VAL A 187 -0.36 -32.57 -4.89
C VAL A 187 -0.68 -31.07 -4.69
N GLY A 188 -1.94 -30.67 -4.47
CA GLY A 188 -2.23 -29.25 -4.24
C GLY A 188 -3.64 -28.92 -3.75
N GLU A 189 -3.75 -27.83 -2.97
CA GLU A 189 -5.03 -27.26 -2.52
C GLU A 189 -5.65 -26.43 -3.66
N VAL A 190 -6.81 -26.85 -4.17
CA VAL A 190 -7.55 -26.13 -5.22
C VAL A 190 -8.66 -25.32 -4.55
N LYS A 191 -8.58 -23.98 -4.64
CA LYS A 191 -9.67 -23.09 -4.20
C LYS A 191 -10.41 -22.57 -5.42
N VAL A 192 -11.67 -22.97 -5.54
CA VAL A 192 -12.56 -22.46 -6.58
C VAL A 192 -13.28 -21.24 -6.03
N ILE A 193 -13.15 -20.10 -6.71
CA ILE A 193 -13.89 -18.88 -6.36
C ILE A 193 -14.96 -18.71 -7.43
N GLU A 194 -16.21 -19.00 -7.06
CA GLU A 194 -17.35 -18.66 -7.89
C GLU A 194 -17.67 -17.19 -7.68
N LEU A 195 -17.40 -16.38 -8.71
CA LEU A 195 -17.86 -14.99 -8.73
C LEU A 195 -19.37 -15.03 -9.02
N GLY A 196 -20.16 -14.43 -8.11
CA GLY A 196 -21.62 -14.45 -8.18
C GLY A 196 -22.10 -14.08 -9.57
N ALA A 197 -22.94 -14.93 -10.15
CA ALA A 197 -23.52 -14.70 -11.46
C ALA A 197 -24.34 -13.41 -11.44
N ASP A 198 -24.06 -12.51 -12.39
CA ASP A 198 -25.03 -11.47 -12.73
C ASP A 198 -26.30 -12.16 -13.27
N ASP A 199 -27.47 -11.50 -13.14
CA ASP A 199 -28.81 -12.00 -13.49
C ASP A 199 -28.98 -12.57 -14.93
N ALA A 200 -27.92 -12.53 -15.74
CA ALA A 200 -27.83 -13.08 -17.10
C ALA A 200 -27.53 -14.59 -17.17
N GLY A 201 -27.24 -15.27 -16.05
CA GLY A 201 -27.20 -16.74 -15.99
C GLY A 201 -25.92 -17.42 -16.50
N ASP A 202 -24.91 -16.67 -16.92
CA ASP A 202 -23.58 -17.22 -17.25
C ASP A 202 -22.64 -17.02 -16.06
N SER A 203 -22.51 -18.05 -15.22
CA SER A 203 -21.48 -18.10 -14.18
C SER A 203 -20.16 -18.56 -14.78
N GLN A 204 -19.15 -17.71 -14.76
CA GLN A 204 -17.78 -18.12 -15.06
C GLN A 204 -17.08 -18.50 -13.76
N ALA A 205 -16.78 -19.79 -13.58
CA ALA A 205 -15.97 -20.25 -12.47
C ALA A 205 -14.50 -19.85 -12.71
N LEU A 206 -13.92 -19.07 -11.80
CA LEU A 206 -12.49 -18.79 -11.81
C LEU A 206 -11.80 -19.82 -10.92
N VAL A 207 -10.97 -20.68 -11.52
CA VAL A 207 -10.16 -21.65 -10.78
C VAL A 207 -8.79 -21.05 -10.52
N LEU A 208 -8.49 -20.76 -9.26
CA LEU A 208 -7.17 -20.29 -8.85
C LEU A 208 -6.33 -21.48 -8.39
N TRP A 209 -5.23 -21.75 -9.10
CA TRP A 209 -4.26 -22.77 -8.72
C TRP A 209 -3.18 -22.14 -7.86
N HIS A 210 -3.06 -22.57 -6.60
CA HIS A 210 -1.94 -22.19 -5.75
C HIS A 210 -0.92 -23.32 -5.77
N VAL A 211 0.19 -23.12 -6.50
CA VAL A 211 1.32 -24.04 -6.47
C VAL A 211 2.16 -23.68 -5.26
N VAL A 212 2.21 -24.58 -4.27
CA VAL A 212 3.07 -24.40 -3.09
C VAL A 212 4.50 -24.75 -3.50
N ASP A 213 5.38 -23.76 -3.54
CA ASP A 213 6.81 -23.99 -3.75
C ASP A 213 7.38 -24.81 -2.58
N GLY A 214 7.86 -26.02 -2.85
CA GLY A 214 8.55 -26.85 -1.85
C GLY A 214 8.40 -28.36 -2.04
N GLU A 215 7.36 -28.82 -2.72
CA GLU A 215 7.21 -30.24 -3.09
C GLU A 215 7.36 -30.39 -4.60
N GLY A 216 8.40 -31.13 -5.02
CA GLY A 216 8.82 -31.23 -6.41
C GLY A 216 7.72 -31.75 -7.33
N VAL A 217 7.06 -30.85 -8.04
CA VAL A 217 6.18 -31.19 -9.17
C VAL A 217 7.04 -31.67 -10.32
N GLN A 218 7.08 -32.99 -10.56
CA GLN A 218 7.62 -33.52 -11.80
C GLN A 218 6.64 -33.19 -12.93
N LEU A 219 7.07 -32.33 -13.84
CA LEU A 219 6.35 -32.11 -15.10
C LEU A 219 6.28 -33.43 -15.88
N PRO A 220 5.13 -33.80 -16.45
CA PRO A 220 5.03 -34.99 -17.28
C PRO A 220 5.98 -34.86 -18.47
N GLU A 221 6.83 -35.87 -18.68
CA GLU A 221 7.76 -35.90 -19.82
C GLU A 221 6.96 -35.77 -21.13
N PRO A 222 7.45 -34.96 -22.08
CA PRO A 222 6.76 -34.77 -23.35
C PRO A 222 6.64 -36.12 -24.05
N ALA A 223 5.40 -36.49 -24.40
CA ALA A 223 5.13 -37.70 -25.16
C ALA A 223 5.92 -37.65 -26.48
N ASN A 224 6.92 -38.52 -26.59
CA ASN A 224 7.65 -38.79 -27.83
C ASN A 224 6.70 -39.41 -28.85
N ASN A 225 5.93 -38.58 -29.54
CA ASN A 225 5.19 -38.98 -30.73
C ASN A 225 6.14 -38.96 -31.92
N VAL A 226 6.94 -40.02 -32.04
CA VAL A 226 7.55 -40.42 -33.31
C VAL A 226 6.67 -41.54 -33.86
N HIS A 227 5.83 -41.22 -34.86
CA HIS A 227 5.46 -42.11 -35.97
C HIS A 227 4.78 -41.33 -37.10
#